data_AF-A0A914AEV5-F1
#
_entry.id   AF-A0A914AEV5-F1
#
_cell.length_a   1.000
_cell.length_b   1.000
_cell.length_c   1.000
_cell.angle_alpha   90.00
_cell.angle_beta   90.00
_cell.angle_gamma   90.00
#
_symmetry.space_group_name_H-M   'P 1'
#
loop_
_entity.id
_entity.type
_entity.pdbx_description
1 polymer ?
#
loop_
_entity_poly.entity_id
_entity_poly.type
_entity_poly.pdbx_seq_one_letter_code
_entity_poly.pdbx_strand_id
1 'polypeptide(L)'
;MHIWFCLLLSLLSTYIMRILSSIIVMATISVAITTAQETTCTCDPAQYEGMENRITTLENLTASLQHSLSKLKQDSNKMKKLTVASLNVALTPEEDQCEQTQELVNMIGGLSFYSGLGPNSCELMGSALYPASACSQLHEACRKPSGTYFIRSFVYTEVYCEMDVFDGGWTRFGRGGMASVWDFVDEDEREVALTIINRLDVKLIQDLRFNTFRVFTNVTFRMVADNSFNPSTLEMRSLPWLEEVSLTIGNGGDKTRLELTEEGDRLTCFAGGSTRCGHSGLPRTDEPSGRVAFTSVYFGPRAVDRGATAHQSQWQRNRYTWSGSFYYLLAK
;
A
#
# COMPACT_ATOMS: atom_id res chain seq x y z
N MET A 1 -15.55 13.69 -33.83
CA MET A 1 -16.53 13.38 -32.74
C MET A 1 -16.92 11.90 -32.65
N HIS A 2 -16.93 11.12 -33.74
CA HIS A 2 -17.35 9.70 -33.69
C HIS A 2 -16.36 8.71 -33.02
N ILE A 3 -15.06 8.97 -33.02
CA ILE A 3 -14.06 8.03 -32.47
C ILE A 3 -14.10 7.98 -30.93
N TRP A 4 -14.38 9.11 -30.28
CA TRP A 4 -14.48 9.19 -28.82
C TRP A 4 -15.74 8.49 -28.28
N PHE A 5 -16.83 8.47 -29.06
CA PHE A 5 -18.07 7.80 -28.66
C PHE A 5 -17.91 6.26 -28.65
N CYS A 6 -17.19 5.69 -29.62
CA CYS A 6 -16.90 4.25 -29.66
C CYS A 6 -15.96 3.80 -28.53
N LEU A 7 -14.98 4.63 -28.14
CA LEU A 7 -14.07 4.32 -27.03
C LEU A 7 -14.78 4.38 -25.67
N LEU A 8 -15.70 5.33 -25.49
CA LEU A 8 -16.51 5.41 -24.27
C LEU A 8 -17.47 4.21 -24.16
N LEU A 9 -18.08 3.77 -25.26
CA LEU A 9 -18.96 2.60 -25.28
C LEU A 9 -18.20 1.27 -25.03
N SER A 10 -16.96 1.13 -25.50
CA SER A 10 -16.18 -0.09 -25.22
C SER A 10 -15.72 -0.15 -23.76
N LEU A 11 -15.35 1.00 -23.17
CA LEU A 11 -15.01 1.12 -21.75
C LEU A 11 -16.22 0.92 -20.84
N LEU A 12 -17.39 1.46 -21.21
CA LEU A 12 -18.63 1.22 -20.47
C LEU A 12 -19.04 -0.26 -20.53
N SER A 13 -18.91 -0.90 -21.70
CA SER A 13 -19.24 -2.32 -21.91
C SER A 13 -18.33 -3.25 -21.10
N THR A 14 -17.02 -2.98 -21.07
CA THR A 14 -16.07 -3.77 -20.26
C THR A 14 -16.27 -3.55 -18.76
N TYR A 15 -16.61 -2.33 -18.33
CA TYR A 15 -16.90 -2.04 -16.94
C TYR A 15 -18.20 -2.71 -16.47
N ILE A 16 -19.26 -2.67 -17.29
CA ILE A 16 -20.54 -3.33 -17.00
C ILE A 16 -20.38 -4.85 -16.97
N MET A 17 -19.61 -5.45 -17.89
CA MET A 17 -19.33 -6.90 -17.84
C MET A 17 -18.57 -7.33 -16.59
N ARG A 18 -17.62 -6.52 -16.09
CA ARG A 18 -16.88 -6.84 -14.85
C ARG A 18 -17.78 -6.78 -13.62
N ILE A 19 -18.70 -5.83 -13.57
CA ILE A 19 -19.68 -5.72 -12.48
C ILE A 19 -20.67 -6.89 -12.53
N LEU A 20 -21.22 -7.22 -13.71
CA LEU A 20 -22.12 -8.36 -13.87
C LEU A 20 -21.45 -9.70 -13.53
N SER A 21 -20.19 -9.89 -13.93
CA SER A 21 -19.44 -11.11 -13.57
C SER A 21 -19.24 -11.23 -12.06
N SER A 22 -18.99 -10.12 -11.37
CA SER A 22 -18.80 -10.11 -9.92
C SER A 22 -20.13 -10.38 -9.17
N ILE A 23 -21.24 -9.83 -9.69
CA ILE A 23 -22.59 -10.06 -9.14
C ILE A 23 -23.02 -11.53 -9.34
N ILE A 24 -22.74 -12.12 -10.50
CA ILE A 24 -23.09 -13.53 -10.78
C ILE A 24 -22.29 -14.46 -9.86
N VAL A 25 -21.00 -14.20 -9.63
CA VAL A 25 -20.17 -14.98 -8.71
C VAL A 25 -20.63 -14.84 -7.26
N MET A 26 -21.00 -13.62 -6.82
CA MET A 26 -21.54 -13.41 -5.47
C MET A 26 -22.91 -14.07 -5.29
N ALA A 27 -23.74 -14.10 -6.35
CA ALA A 27 -25.04 -14.77 -6.32
C ALA A 27 -24.89 -16.30 -6.28
N THR A 28 -23.97 -16.88 -7.04
CA THR A 28 -23.72 -18.34 -6.99
C THR A 28 -23.09 -18.77 -5.67
N ILE A 29 -22.19 -17.97 -5.08
CA ILE A 29 -21.65 -18.22 -3.74
C ILE A 29 -22.74 -18.09 -2.67
N SER A 30 -23.60 -17.07 -2.76
CA SER A 30 -24.69 -16.90 -1.80
C SER A 30 -25.69 -18.06 -1.87
N VAL A 31 -26.06 -18.52 -3.07
CA VAL A 31 -26.97 -19.67 -3.26
C VAL A 31 -26.35 -20.96 -2.72
N ALA A 32 -25.04 -21.20 -2.95
CA ALA A 32 -24.35 -22.37 -2.40
C ALA A 32 -24.34 -22.36 -0.86
N ILE A 33 -24.13 -21.19 -0.24
CA ILE A 33 -24.11 -21.03 1.22
C ILE A 33 -25.51 -21.21 1.82
N THR A 34 -26.57 -20.64 1.22
CA THR A 34 -27.93 -20.85 1.73
C THR A 34 -28.41 -22.29 1.56
N THR A 35 -28.03 -22.98 0.48
CA THR A 35 -28.37 -24.41 0.32
C THR A 35 -27.66 -25.32 1.33
N ALA A 36 -26.52 -24.90 1.88
CA ALA A 36 -25.79 -25.66 2.90
C ALA A 36 -26.29 -25.42 4.33
N GLN A 37 -26.96 -24.29 4.59
CA GLN A 37 -27.40 -23.90 5.95
C GLN A 37 -28.79 -24.42 6.35
N GLU A 38 -29.62 -24.90 5.42
CA GLU A 38 -30.99 -25.36 5.73
C GLU A 38 -31.17 -26.88 5.84
N THR A 39 -30.14 -27.69 5.61
CA THR A 39 -30.22 -29.14 5.79
C THR A 39 -30.00 -29.53 7.25
N THR A 40 -31.09 -29.62 8.03
CA THR A 40 -31.10 -30.41 9.26
C THR A 40 -31.03 -31.89 8.89
N CYS A 41 -29.96 -32.56 9.29
CA CYS A 41 -29.74 -34.00 9.05
C CYS A 41 -30.82 -34.83 9.75
N THR A 42 -31.82 -35.29 9.00
CA THR A 42 -32.68 -36.41 9.39
C THR A 42 -32.59 -37.48 8.31
N CYS A 43 -32.08 -38.65 8.69
CA CYS A 43 -31.95 -39.81 7.82
C CYS A 43 -33.34 -40.47 7.62
N ASP A 44 -34.11 -39.97 6.64
CA ASP A 44 -35.30 -40.66 6.13
C ASP A 44 -34.97 -41.29 4.75
N PRO A 45 -34.94 -42.64 4.64
CA PRO A 45 -34.64 -43.33 3.39
C PRO A 45 -35.74 -43.20 2.31
N ALA A 46 -36.85 -42.49 2.55
CA ALA A 46 -37.90 -42.27 1.56
C ALA A 46 -37.64 -41.11 0.56
N GLN A 47 -36.56 -40.34 0.69
CA GLN A 47 -36.29 -39.17 -0.18
C GLN A 47 -35.46 -39.44 -1.45
N TYR A 48 -35.19 -40.71 -1.81
CA TYR A 48 -34.28 -41.03 -2.92
C TYR A 48 -34.81 -40.70 -4.33
N GLU A 49 -36.13 -40.54 -4.53
CA GLU A 49 -36.68 -40.20 -5.86
C GLU A 49 -36.42 -38.74 -6.31
N GLY A 50 -35.94 -37.87 -5.42
CA GLY A 50 -35.59 -36.48 -5.76
C GLY A 50 -34.12 -36.26 -6.14
N MET A 51 -33.24 -37.24 -5.90
CA MET A 51 -31.79 -37.05 -6.06
C MET A 51 -31.33 -37.08 -7.52
N GLU A 52 -31.94 -37.90 -8.37
CA GLU A 52 -31.55 -37.98 -9.79
C GLU A 52 -31.79 -36.66 -10.54
N ASN A 53 -32.89 -35.98 -10.25
CA ASN A 53 -33.18 -34.65 -10.81
C ASN A 53 -32.21 -33.57 -10.29
N ARG A 54 -31.74 -33.69 -9.03
CA ARG A 54 -30.73 -32.78 -8.48
C ARG A 54 -29.36 -33.03 -9.09
N ILE A 55 -28.99 -34.29 -9.33
CA ILE A 55 -27.73 -34.67 -10.01
C ILE A 55 -27.72 -34.15 -11.45
N THR A 56 -28.79 -34.36 -12.22
CA THR A 56 -28.88 -33.82 -13.59
C THR A 56 -28.88 -32.29 -13.62
N THR A 57 -29.49 -31.63 -12.63
CA THR A 57 -29.43 -30.16 -12.51
C THR A 57 -28.02 -29.68 -12.20
N LEU A 58 -27.28 -30.40 -11.34
CA LEU A 58 -25.88 -30.14 -11.01
C LEU A 58 -24.95 -30.39 -12.21
N GLU A 59 -25.17 -31.44 -12.99
CA GLU A 59 -24.40 -31.74 -14.20
C GLU A 59 -24.60 -30.65 -15.27
N ASN A 60 -25.85 -30.19 -15.47
CA ASN A 60 -26.17 -29.11 -16.38
C ASN A 60 -25.58 -27.77 -15.94
N LEU A 61 -25.59 -27.48 -14.63
CA LEU A 61 -24.91 -26.32 -14.04
C LEU A 61 -23.39 -26.41 -14.22
N THR A 62 -22.81 -27.59 -14.03
CA THR A 62 -21.37 -27.83 -14.19
C THR A 62 -20.93 -27.64 -15.63
N ALA A 63 -21.71 -28.13 -16.60
CA ALA A 63 -21.44 -27.92 -18.04
C ALA A 63 -21.57 -26.44 -18.44
N SER A 64 -22.57 -25.73 -17.93
CA SER A 64 -22.78 -24.28 -18.15
C SER A 64 -21.65 -23.44 -17.54
N LEU A 65 -21.17 -23.83 -16.35
CA LEU A 65 -20.03 -23.21 -15.69
C LEU A 65 -18.74 -23.48 -16.46
N GLN A 66 -18.47 -24.71 -16.91
CA GLN A 66 -17.28 -25.02 -17.72
C GLN A 66 -17.25 -24.25 -19.04
N HIS A 67 -18.41 -24.07 -19.68
CA HIS A 67 -18.55 -23.25 -20.89
C HIS A 67 -18.31 -21.75 -20.60
N SER A 68 -18.76 -21.24 -19.45
CA SER A 68 -18.49 -19.86 -19.01
C SER A 68 -17.02 -19.67 -18.59
N LEU A 69 -16.39 -20.71 -18.03
CA LEU A 69 -15.00 -20.75 -17.60
C LEU A 69 -14.03 -20.81 -18.78
N SER A 70 -14.40 -21.48 -19.87
CA SER A 70 -13.64 -21.47 -21.12
C SER A 70 -13.61 -20.07 -21.75
N LYS A 71 -14.69 -19.30 -21.58
CA LYS A 71 -14.80 -17.89 -21.99
C LYS A 71 -14.00 -16.94 -21.08
N LEU A 72 -13.87 -17.26 -19.79
CA LEU A 72 -13.03 -16.55 -18.81
C LEU A 72 -11.54 -16.98 -18.84
N LYS A 73 -11.19 -18.02 -19.60
CA LYS A 73 -9.85 -18.63 -19.64
C LYS A 73 -8.74 -17.67 -20.14
N GLN A 74 -9.12 -16.52 -20.67
CA GLN A 74 -8.24 -15.51 -21.22
C GLN A 74 -7.64 -14.56 -20.18
N ASP A 75 -8.21 -14.44 -18.97
CA ASP A 75 -7.69 -13.54 -17.93
C ASP A 75 -7.53 -14.22 -16.55
N SER A 76 -6.31 -14.17 -16.01
CA SER A 76 -5.91 -14.48 -14.62
C SER A 76 -5.85 -15.95 -14.18
N ASN A 77 -4.60 -16.47 -14.09
CA ASN A 77 -4.27 -17.78 -13.54
C ASN A 77 -4.55 -17.93 -12.03
N LYS A 78 -4.76 -16.83 -11.28
CA LYS A 78 -5.09 -16.88 -9.84
C LYS A 78 -6.56 -17.23 -9.59
N MET A 79 -7.47 -16.68 -10.41
CA MET A 79 -8.90 -17.02 -10.33
C MET A 79 -9.15 -18.49 -10.71
N LYS A 80 -8.41 -19.00 -11.72
CA LYS A 80 -8.46 -20.42 -12.11
C LYS A 80 -8.14 -21.36 -10.95
N LYS A 81 -7.09 -21.06 -10.17
CA LYS A 81 -6.71 -21.89 -9.02
C LYS A 81 -7.78 -21.85 -7.93
N LEU A 82 -8.33 -20.67 -7.63
CA LEU A 82 -9.35 -20.52 -6.60
C LEU A 82 -10.65 -21.26 -6.98
N THR A 83 -11.14 -21.07 -8.21
CA THR A 83 -12.40 -21.70 -8.67
C THR A 83 -12.27 -23.21 -8.76
N VAL A 84 -11.15 -23.74 -9.28
CA VAL A 84 -10.92 -25.20 -9.34
C VAL A 84 -10.82 -25.79 -7.94
N ALA A 85 -10.17 -25.10 -7.01
CA ALA A 85 -10.03 -25.57 -5.66
C ALA A 85 -11.36 -25.54 -4.88
N SER A 86 -12.20 -24.52 -5.08
CA SER A 86 -13.57 -24.46 -4.53
C SER A 86 -14.47 -25.58 -5.07
N LEU A 87 -14.35 -25.91 -6.36
CA LEU A 87 -15.11 -26.99 -7.00
C LEU A 87 -14.68 -28.37 -6.49
N ASN A 88 -13.38 -28.61 -6.28
CA ASN A 88 -12.90 -29.88 -5.74
C ASN A 88 -13.40 -30.13 -4.30
N VAL A 89 -13.53 -29.09 -3.48
CA VAL A 89 -14.12 -29.19 -2.13
C VAL A 89 -15.63 -29.47 -2.20
N ALA A 90 -16.36 -28.82 -3.12
CA ALA A 90 -17.80 -29.03 -3.26
C ALA A 90 -18.17 -30.41 -3.83
N LEU A 91 -17.24 -31.06 -4.54
CA LEU A 91 -17.46 -32.34 -5.23
C LEU A 91 -16.83 -33.53 -4.50
N THR A 92 -16.10 -33.32 -3.39
CA THR A 92 -15.53 -34.42 -2.60
C THR A 92 -16.56 -35.00 -1.63
N PRO A 93 -16.61 -36.34 -1.47
CA PRO A 93 -17.47 -37.00 -0.49
C PRO A 93 -17.20 -36.45 0.92
N GLU A 94 -18.26 -36.34 1.75
CA GLU A 94 -18.22 -35.68 3.07
C GLU A 94 -17.12 -36.18 4.01
N GLU A 95 -16.67 -37.43 3.87
CA GLU A 95 -15.65 -38.04 4.73
C GLU A 95 -14.23 -37.45 4.53
N ASP A 96 -13.93 -36.83 3.39
CA ASP A 96 -12.59 -36.30 3.04
C ASP A 96 -12.52 -34.74 3.00
N GLN A 97 -13.63 -34.05 3.25
CA GLN A 97 -13.70 -32.58 3.09
C GLN A 97 -12.82 -31.80 4.09
N CYS A 98 -12.57 -32.35 5.28
CA CYS A 98 -11.78 -31.66 6.31
C CYS A 98 -10.30 -31.51 5.93
N GLU A 99 -9.70 -32.49 5.25
CA GLU A 99 -8.27 -32.48 4.95
C GLU A 99 -7.96 -31.57 3.74
N GLN A 100 -8.83 -31.55 2.73
CA GLN A 100 -8.68 -30.68 1.56
C GLN A 100 -8.99 -29.20 1.85
N THR A 101 -9.84 -28.91 2.84
CA THR A 101 -10.11 -27.53 3.28
C THR A 101 -8.86 -26.87 3.86
N GLN A 102 -7.99 -27.65 4.52
CA GLN A 102 -6.73 -27.17 5.09
C GLN A 102 -5.72 -26.76 3.99
N GLU A 103 -5.65 -27.50 2.89
CA GLU A 103 -4.83 -27.14 1.72
C GLU A 103 -5.38 -25.92 0.98
N LEU A 104 -6.71 -25.75 0.95
CA LEU A 104 -7.37 -24.56 0.41
C LEU A 104 -7.00 -23.29 1.20
N VAL A 105 -7.04 -23.36 2.53
CA VAL A 105 -6.64 -22.27 3.45
C VAL A 105 -5.17 -21.90 3.26
N ASN A 106 -4.30 -22.89 3.06
CA ASN A 106 -2.88 -22.68 2.79
C ASN A 106 -2.61 -22.10 1.39
N MET A 107 -3.42 -22.43 0.38
CA MET A 107 -3.36 -21.80 -0.95
C MET A 107 -3.91 -20.37 -0.99
N ILE A 108 -4.83 -20.03 -0.06
CA ILE A 108 -5.44 -18.70 0.05
C ILE A 108 -4.60 -17.74 0.92
N GLY A 109 -3.74 -18.25 1.80
CA GLY A 109 -2.52 -17.58 2.29
C GLY A 109 -2.65 -16.10 2.70
N GLY A 110 -3.77 -15.68 3.30
CA GLY A 110 -3.95 -14.28 3.73
C GLY A 110 -5.33 -13.90 4.28
N LEU A 111 -6.38 -14.67 4.01
CA LEU A 111 -7.70 -14.46 4.60
C LEU A 111 -7.99 -15.57 5.60
N SER A 112 -7.47 -15.44 6.82
CA SER A 112 -8.00 -16.20 7.96
C SER A 112 -9.41 -15.68 8.26
N PHE A 113 -10.42 -16.34 7.69
CA PHE A 113 -11.78 -16.21 8.19
C PHE A 113 -11.83 -16.87 9.57
N TYR A 114 -11.63 -16.06 10.61
CA TYR A 114 -11.92 -16.44 11.99
C TYR A 114 -13.44 -16.49 12.19
N SER A 115 -14.10 -17.45 11.53
CA SER A 115 -15.48 -17.84 11.82
C SER A 115 -15.48 -18.69 13.09
N GLY A 116 -15.57 -18.05 14.26
CA GLY A 116 -15.66 -18.78 15.53
C GLY A 116 -15.47 -17.96 16.81
N LEU A 117 -15.06 -16.69 16.73
CA LEU A 117 -15.00 -15.84 17.91
C LEU A 117 -16.33 -15.07 17.99
N GLY A 118 -17.04 -15.23 19.11
CA GLY A 118 -18.35 -14.60 19.38
C GLY A 118 -18.32 -13.06 19.29
N PRO A 119 -19.39 -12.37 19.70
CA PRO A 119 -19.56 -10.90 19.55
C PRO A 119 -18.40 -10.03 20.08
N ASN A 120 -17.49 -10.61 20.88
CA ASN A 120 -16.33 -9.94 21.47
C ASN A 120 -15.05 -10.04 20.60
N SER A 121 -15.11 -10.68 19.42
CA SER A 121 -13.90 -10.94 18.59
C SER A 121 -13.23 -9.67 18.09
N CYS A 122 -14.03 -8.71 17.63
CA CYS A 122 -13.53 -7.44 17.15
C CYS A 122 -13.04 -6.55 18.29
N GLU A 123 -13.63 -6.63 19.48
CA GLU A 123 -13.16 -5.85 20.62
C GLU A 123 -11.72 -6.22 20.98
N LEU A 124 -11.42 -7.52 21.01
CA LEU A 124 -10.11 -8.07 21.37
C LEU A 124 -9.07 -8.00 20.24
N MET A 125 -9.49 -7.94 18.98
CA MET A 125 -8.59 -7.93 17.82
C MET A 125 -7.67 -6.70 17.82
N GLY A 126 -6.38 -6.93 17.58
CA GLY A 126 -5.33 -5.90 17.65
C GLY A 126 -4.75 -5.72 19.05
N SER A 127 -5.13 -6.55 20.02
CA SER A 127 -4.47 -6.62 21.34
C SER A 127 -3.23 -7.51 21.30
N ALA A 128 -2.38 -7.44 22.33
CA ALA A 128 -1.21 -8.29 22.46
C ALA A 128 -1.54 -9.80 22.50
N LEU A 129 -2.71 -10.18 23.02
CA LEU A 129 -3.18 -11.57 23.07
C LEU A 129 -3.82 -12.02 21.74
N TYR A 130 -4.41 -11.07 21.00
CA TYR A 130 -5.09 -11.33 19.72
C TYR A 130 -4.61 -10.35 18.64
N PRO A 131 -3.34 -10.43 18.22
CA PRO A 131 -2.76 -9.52 17.25
C PRO A 131 -3.41 -9.73 15.88
N ALA A 132 -3.73 -8.62 15.21
CA ALA A 132 -4.28 -8.65 13.85
C ALA A 132 -3.20 -9.04 12.83
N SER A 133 -3.57 -9.52 11.65
CA SER A 133 -2.60 -9.75 10.56
C SER A 133 -2.02 -8.43 10.03
N ALA A 134 -2.85 -7.38 9.96
CA ALA A 134 -2.47 -6.05 9.52
C ALA A 134 -3.50 -5.00 9.96
N CYS A 135 -3.15 -3.72 9.88
CA CYS A 135 -4.08 -2.62 10.11
C CYS A 135 -5.31 -2.67 9.18
N SER A 136 -5.13 -3.19 7.96
CA SER A 136 -6.22 -3.39 6.99
C SER A 136 -7.29 -4.36 7.52
N GLN A 137 -6.90 -5.44 8.22
CA GLN A 137 -7.84 -6.35 8.84
C GLN A 137 -8.68 -5.65 9.91
N LEU A 138 -8.04 -4.85 10.76
CA LEU A 138 -8.70 -4.09 11.82
C LEU A 138 -9.71 -3.08 11.24
N HIS A 139 -9.36 -2.45 10.12
CA HIS A 139 -10.24 -1.51 9.42
C HIS A 139 -11.43 -2.22 8.76
N GLU A 140 -11.16 -3.24 7.94
CA GLU A 140 -12.15 -3.85 7.05
C GLU A 140 -13.10 -4.79 7.81
N ALA A 141 -12.57 -5.60 8.74
CA ALA A 141 -13.37 -6.57 9.48
C ALA A 141 -14.07 -5.96 10.71
N CYS A 142 -13.40 -5.03 11.39
CA CYS A 142 -13.82 -4.57 12.71
C CYS A 142 -14.09 -3.06 12.82
N ARG A 143 -13.83 -2.27 11.75
CA ARG A 143 -14.02 -0.81 11.73
C ARG A 143 -13.40 -0.11 12.95
N LYS A 144 -12.23 -0.59 13.36
CA LYS A 144 -11.48 -0.01 14.49
C LYS A 144 -11.10 1.44 14.18
N PRO A 145 -11.08 2.34 15.19
CA PRO A 145 -10.60 3.71 15.00
C PRO A 145 -9.07 3.75 14.86
N SER A 146 -8.54 4.87 14.40
CA SER A 146 -7.11 5.13 14.40
C SER A 146 -6.51 5.00 15.80
N GLY A 147 -5.33 4.39 15.91
CA GLY A 147 -4.72 4.13 17.22
C GLY A 147 -3.61 3.10 17.15
N THR A 148 -3.09 2.75 18.33
CA THR A 148 -2.00 1.78 18.46
C THR A 148 -2.55 0.37 18.65
N TYR A 149 -2.04 -0.59 17.88
CA TYR A 149 -2.48 -1.98 17.87
C TYR A 149 -1.28 -2.92 17.70
N PHE A 150 -1.47 -4.18 18.10
CA PHE A 150 -0.53 -5.25 17.84
C PHE A 150 -0.89 -5.95 16.53
N ILE A 151 0.07 -6.02 15.61
CA ILE A 151 -0.02 -6.79 14.38
C ILE A 151 0.95 -7.97 14.39
N ARG A 152 0.61 -9.03 13.66
CA ARG A 152 1.37 -10.26 13.55
C ARG A 152 2.41 -10.14 12.44
N SER A 153 3.68 -10.06 12.83
CA SER A 153 4.82 -10.37 11.98
C SER A 153 5.42 -11.74 12.38
N PHE A 154 6.71 -11.95 12.16
CA PHE A 154 7.49 -13.02 12.82
C PHE A 154 7.42 -12.94 14.35
N VAL A 155 7.30 -11.72 14.88
CA VAL A 155 7.00 -11.39 16.27
C VAL A 155 5.79 -10.45 16.28
N TYR A 156 4.98 -10.46 17.32
CA TYR A 156 3.90 -9.49 17.45
C TYR A 156 4.49 -8.10 17.71
N THR A 157 4.12 -7.13 16.88
CA THR A 157 4.70 -5.79 16.92
C THR A 157 3.61 -4.76 17.12
N GLU A 158 3.86 -3.83 18.03
CA GLU A 158 3.01 -2.67 18.25
C GLU A 158 3.22 -1.65 17.13
N VAL A 159 2.14 -1.23 16.48
CA VAL A 159 2.16 -0.24 15.40
C VAL A 159 0.99 0.72 15.54
N TYR A 160 1.13 1.92 14.99
CA TYR A 160 0.00 2.84 14.85
C TYR A 160 -0.73 2.55 13.54
N CYS A 161 -2.01 2.24 13.62
CA CYS A 161 -2.89 2.10 12.48
C CYS A 161 -3.65 3.41 12.21
N GLU A 162 -3.52 3.91 10.98
CA GLU A 162 -4.26 5.03 10.44
C GLU A 162 -5.50 4.51 9.69
N MET A 163 -6.68 4.83 10.22
CA MET A 163 -7.97 4.27 9.80
C MET A 163 -8.86 5.29 9.09
N ASP A 164 -8.52 6.58 9.17
CA ASP A 164 -9.39 7.66 8.71
C ASP A 164 -8.89 8.28 7.38
N VAL A 165 -7.58 8.16 7.10
CA VAL A 165 -6.95 8.72 5.89
C VAL A 165 -6.83 7.68 4.78
N PHE A 166 -7.10 8.09 3.54
CA PHE A 166 -6.99 7.27 2.31
C PHE A 166 -7.67 5.89 2.41
N ASP A 167 -8.95 5.87 2.79
CA ASP A 167 -9.76 4.65 2.96
C ASP A 167 -9.29 3.71 4.09
N GLY A 168 -8.35 4.16 4.94
CA GLY A 168 -7.97 3.50 6.18
C GLY A 168 -7.24 2.17 6.05
N GLY A 169 -6.89 1.61 7.21
CA GLY A 169 -6.18 0.33 7.30
C GLY A 169 -4.69 0.42 6.98
N TRP A 170 -4.10 1.60 7.15
CA TRP A 170 -2.68 1.84 6.91
C TRP A 170 -1.86 1.67 8.17
N THR A 171 -0.68 1.08 8.06
CA THR A 171 0.33 1.14 9.12
C THR A 171 1.13 2.43 8.95
N ARG A 172 1.21 3.25 10.00
CA ARG A 172 1.83 4.58 9.95
C ARG A 172 3.25 4.56 10.52
N PHE A 173 4.19 5.07 9.74
CA PHE A 173 5.59 5.28 10.12
C PHE A 173 5.97 6.75 9.98
N GLY A 174 6.92 7.25 10.79
CA GLY A 174 7.40 8.62 10.72
C GLY A 174 7.10 9.45 11.97
N ARG A 175 7.05 10.78 11.80
CA ARG A 175 7.01 11.73 12.93
C ARG A 175 5.90 12.76 12.76
N GLY A 176 5.30 13.15 13.88
CA GLY A 176 4.29 14.19 13.97
C GLY A 176 4.35 14.98 15.26
N GLY A 177 3.55 16.04 15.36
CA GLY A 177 3.64 17.00 16.46
C GLY A 177 4.93 17.82 16.43
N MET A 178 5.54 17.96 15.25
CA MET A 178 6.86 18.55 15.06
C MET A 178 6.82 20.05 14.73
N ALA A 179 5.66 20.71 14.81
CA ALA A 179 5.50 22.10 14.36
C ALA A 179 6.46 23.09 15.03
N SER A 180 6.84 22.88 16.30
CA SER A 180 7.81 23.73 17.01
C SER A 180 9.27 23.36 16.73
N VAL A 181 9.53 22.25 16.05
CA VAL A 181 10.87 21.69 15.80
C VAL A 181 11.24 21.78 14.32
N TRP A 182 10.26 21.57 13.44
CA TRP A 182 10.39 21.66 11.99
C TRP A 182 9.83 23.01 11.55
N ASP A 183 10.58 24.07 11.85
CA ASP A 183 10.27 25.44 11.46
C ASP A 183 11.53 26.13 10.92
N PHE A 184 12.11 25.53 9.88
CA PHE A 184 13.25 26.10 9.16
C PHE A 184 12.76 26.65 7.84
N VAL A 185 12.85 27.97 7.64
CA VAL A 185 12.36 28.65 6.44
C VAL A 185 13.49 29.46 5.84
N ASP A 186 13.93 29.07 4.63
CA ASP A 186 15.05 29.69 3.91
C ASP A 186 16.32 29.87 4.79
N GLU A 187 16.59 28.91 5.67
CA GLU A 187 17.73 28.89 6.59
C GLU A 187 19.04 28.66 5.84
N ASP A 188 20.07 29.46 6.12
CA ASP A 188 21.35 29.50 5.40
C ASP A 188 22.59 29.42 6.32
N GLU A 189 22.41 29.22 7.61
CA GLU A 189 23.48 29.18 8.60
C GLU A 189 23.48 27.89 9.42
N ARG A 190 22.33 27.51 9.97
CA ARG A 190 22.24 26.40 10.92
C ARG A 190 22.43 25.05 10.26
N GLU A 191 23.24 24.21 10.88
CA GLU A 191 23.34 22.79 10.54
C GLU A 191 22.29 21.99 11.30
N VAL A 192 21.57 21.12 10.58
CA VAL A 192 20.45 20.36 11.14
C VAL A 192 20.47 18.94 10.60
N ALA A 193 20.41 17.95 11.49
CA ALA A 193 20.20 16.55 11.15
C ALA A 193 18.87 16.07 11.71
N LEU A 194 17.96 15.61 10.85
CA LEU A 194 16.66 15.11 11.24
C LEU A 194 16.53 13.64 10.82
N THR A 195 16.14 12.78 11.76
CA THR A 195 15.67 11.43 11.46
C THR A 195 14.15 11.46 11.36
N ILE A 196 13.60 11.23 10.17
CA ILE A 196 12.16 11.32 9.91
C ILE A 196 11.50 9.96 10.17
N ILE A 197 12.05 8.91 9.55
CA ILE A 197 11.67 7.51 9.79
C ILE A 197 12.91 6.83 10.38
N ASN A 198 12.77 6.24 11.56
CA ASN A 198 13.91 5.64 12.25
C ASN A 198 14.32 4.32 11.55
N ARG A 199 15.56 3.85 11.79
CA ARG A 199 16.07 2.63 11.14
C ARG A 199 15.30 1.36 11.53
N LEU A 200 14.74 1.29 12.74
CA LEU A 200 13.95 0.15 13.20
C LEU A 200 12.61 0.08 12.45
N ASP A 201 11.98 1.23 12.20
CA ASP A 201 10.75 1.35 11.42
C ASP A 201 10.99 0.92 9.97
N VAL A 202 12.09 1.36 9.35
CA VAL A 202 12.46 0.92 7.98
C VAL A 202 12.61 -0.60 7.92
N LYS A 203 13.28 -1.19 8.92
CA LYS A 203 13.42 -2.64 9.02
C LYS A 203 12.06 -3.32 9.20
N LEU A 204 11.21 -2.79 10.06
CA LEU A 204 9.88 -3.33 10.31
C LEU A 204 9.00 -3.30 9.04
N ILE A 205 9.07 -2.21 8.25
CA ILE A 205 8.39 -2.10 6.96
C ILE A 205 8.83 -3.24 6.02
N GLN A 206 10.13 -3.50 5.95
CA GLN A 206 10.70 -4.57 5.11
C GLN A 206 10.31 -5.97 5.62
N ASP A 207 10.37 -6.19 6.92
CA ASP A 207 10.03 -7.47 7.56
C ASP A 207 8.53 -7.82 7.38
N LEU A 208 7.65 -6.81 7.43
CA LEU A 208 6.22 -6.94 7.20
C LEU A 208 5.83 -7.07 5.72
N ARG A 209 6.78 -6.86 4.80
CA ARG A 209 6.60 -7.01 3.34
C ARG A 209 5.40 -6.21 2.79
N PHE A 210 5.19 -5.00 3.27
CA PHE A 210 4.22 -4.08 2.68
C PHE A 210 4.56 -3.84 1.20
N ASN A 211 3.53 -3.68 0.38
CA ASN A 211 3.69 -3.48 -1.06
C ASN A 211 3.00 -2.22 -1.57
N THR A 212 2.14 -1.62 -0.75
CA THR A 212 1.41 -0.41 -1.09
C THR A 212 1.85 0.70 -0.16
N PHE A 213 2.26 1.83 -0.73
CA PHE A 213 2.81 2.97 0.01
C PHE A 213 2.18 4.29 -0.40
N ARG A 214 1.95 5.16 0.58
CA ARG A 214 1.56 6.56 0.40
C ARG A 214 2.31 7.45 1.39
N VAL A 215 2.74 8.61 0.96
CA VAL A 215 3.23 9.64 1.88
C VAL A 215 2.03 10.49 2.30
N PHE A 216 1.93 10.77 3.59
CA PHE A 216 0.98 11.73 4.15
C PHE A 216 1.76 12.75 4.97
N THR A 217 1.80 13.99 4.50
CA THR A 217 2.67 15.03 5.07
C THR A 217 2.08 16.41 4.86
N ASN A 218 2.44 17.35 5.73
CA ASN A 218 2.28 18.78 5.47
C ASN A 218 3.63 19.53 5.45
N VAL A 219 4.73 18.78 5.36
CA VAL A 219 6.07 19.36 5.26
C VAL A 219 6.27 20.05 3.92
N THR A 220 6.66 21.31 3.99
CA THR A 220 7.27 22.05 2.89
C THR A 220 8.77 21.79 2.92
N PHE A 221 9.30 21.22 1.84
CA PHE A 221 10.73 20.99 1.67
C PHE A 221 11.26 21.75 0.46
N ARG A 222 12.37 22.46 0.68
CA ARG A 222 13.15 23.13 -0.36
C ARG A 222 14.63 23.06 -0.01
N MET A 223 15.48 22.86 -1.00
CA MET A 223 16.93 22.89 -0.83
C MET A 223 17.55 23.59 -2.04
N VAL A 224 18.46 24.54 -1.80
CA VAL A 224 19.01 25.43 -2.83
C VAL A 224 20.54 25.45 -2.74
N ALA A 225 21.17 25.46 -3.91
CA ALA A 225 22.55 25.87 -4.09
C ALA A 225 22.65 26.68 -5.39
N ASP A 226 23.31 27.83 -5.33
CA ASP A 226 23.39 28.78 -6.43
C ASP A 226 24.84 29.26 -6.62
N ASN A 227 25.50 28.71 -7.64
CA ASN A 227 26.92 28.92 -7.92
C ASN A 227 27.83 28.61 -6.72
N SER A 228 27.40 27.66 -5.91
CA SER A 228 27.93 27.34 -4.58
C SER A 228 27.91 25.84 -4.33
N PHE A 229 28.72 25.36 -3.38
CA PHE A 229 28.67 23.96 -2.96
C PHE A 229 27.85 23.81 -1.69
N ASN A 230 26.79 23.00 -1.74
CA ASN A 230 25.94 22.66 -0.62
C ASN A 230 26.03 21.14 -0.33
N PRO A 231 26.66 20.74 0.80
CA PRO A 231 26.81 19.34 1.18
C PRO A 231 25.57 18.73 1.84
N SER A 232 24.42 19.42 1.83
CA SER A 232 23.18 18.90 2.39
C SER A 232 22.76 17.61 1.67
N THR A 233 22.37 16.61 2.46
CA THR A 233 22.12 15.24 1.99
C THR A 233 20.71 14.80 2.38
N LEU A 234 20.03 14.15 1.43
CA LEU A 234 18.72 13.55 1.61
C LEU A 234 18.91 12.03 1.57
N GLU A 235 18.56 11.34 2.64
CA GLU A 235 18.47 9.88 2.63
C GLU A 235 17.01 9.46 2.52
N MET A 236 16.72 8.64 1.53
CA MET A 236 15.37 8.25 1.15
C MET A 236 15.29 6.78 0.79
N ARG A 237 14.06 6.31 0.62
CA ARG A 237 13.72 4.98 0.10
C ARG A 237 12.91 5.14 -1.17
N SER A 238 13.28 4.44 -2.23
CA SER A 238 12.45 4.37 -3.44
C SER A 238 11.13 3.66 -3.13
N LEU A 239 10.03 4.06 -3.76
CA LEU A 239 8.74 3.39 -3.59
C LEU A 239 8.33 2.71 -4.91
N PRO A 240 7.81 1.46 -4.89
CA PRO A 240 7.48 0.65 -3.70
C PRO A 240 8.63 -0.25 -3.19
N TRP A 241 9.81 -0.24 -3.82
CA TRP A 241 10.85 -1.26 -3.59
C TRP A 241 11.74 -1.05 -2.36
N LEU A 242 11.69 0.14 -1.75
CA LEU A 242 12.44 0.55 -0.57
C LEU A 242 13.96 0.48 -0.72
N GLU A 243 14.46 0.68 -1.94
CA GLU A 243 15.90 0.77 -2.20
C GLU A 243 16.46 2.08 -1.65
N GLU A 244 17.70 2.04 -1.17
CA GLU A 244 18.36 3.24 -0.66
C GLU A 244 18.64 4.24 -1.77
N VAL A 245 18.16 5.46 -1.58
CA VAL A 245 18.43 6.58 -2.47
C VAL A 245 19.02 7.70 -1.62
N SER A 246 20.23 8.13 -1.96
CA SER A 246 20.86 9.30 -1.37
C SER A 246 21.02 10.38 -2.44
N LEU A 247 20.59 11.59 -2.12
CA LEU A 247 20.72 12.75 -3.01
C LEU A 247 21.44 13.89 -2.30
N THR A 248 22.25 14.61 -3.06
CA THR A 248 22.93 15.84 -2.63
C THR A 248 23.00 16.75 -3.84
N ILE A 249 22.69 18.05 -3.67
CA ILE A 249 22.87 19.01 -4.78
C ILE A 249 24.36 19.16 -5.08
N GLY A 250 25.20 19.20 -4.04
CA GLY A 250 26.65 19.33 -4.18
C GLY A 250 26.99 20.68 -4.79
N ASN A 251 27.69 20.68 -5.92
CA ASN A 251 28.01 21.91 -6.65
C ASN A 251 26.80 22.41 -7.43
N GLY A 252 25.98 23.26 -6.81
CA GLY A 252 24.83 23.92 -7.44
C GLY A 252 25.30 24.87 -8.52
N GLY A 253 24.80 24.64 -9.75
CA GLY A 253 24.91 25.62 -10.83
C GLY A 253 24.04 26.84 -10.52
N ASP A 254 23.76 27.66 -11.54
CA ASP A 254 22.89 28.83 -11.39
C ASP A 254 21.51 28.41 -10.84
N LYS A 255 21.22 28.82 -9.60
CA LYS A 255 19.93 28.62 -8.91
C LYS A 255 19.40 27.18 -8.93
N THR A 256 20.26 26.18 -8.74
CA THR A 256 19.80 24.79 -8.60
C THR A 256 18.99 24.62 -7.32
N ARG A 257 17.78 24.08 -7.43
CA ARG A 257 16.85 23.93 -6.31
C ARG A 257 16.08 22.62 -6.41
N LEU A 258 15.95 21.92 -5.29
CA LEU A 258 15.05 20.78 -5.13
C LEU A 258 13.87 21.17 -4.26
N GLU A 259 12.67 20.73 -4.65
CA GLU A 259 11.44 20.92 -3.87
C GLU A 259 10.64 19.61 -3.83
N LEU A 260 9.92 19.39 -2.73
CA LEU A 260 8.99 18.27 -2.59
C LEU A 260 7.67 18.64 -3.28
N THR A 261 7.09 17.70 -4.05
CA THR A 261 5.80 17.93 -4.70
C THR A 261 4.66 17.99 -3.68
N GLU A 262 3.49 18.47 -4.11
CA GLU A 262 2.30 18.56 -3.25
C GLU A 262 1.86 17.20 -2.70
N GLU A 263 2.09 16.12 -3.45
CA GLU A 263 1.80 14.75 -2.99
C GLU A 263 2.76 14.25 -1.91
N GLY A 264 3.88 14.95 -1.68
CA GLY A 264 4.84 14.63 -0.63
C GLY A 264 5.76 13.44 -0.92
N ASP A 265 5.64 12.82 -2.11
CA ASP A 265 6.35 11.58 -2.46
C ASP A 265 7.27 11.69 -3.68
N ARG A 266 7.46 12.89 -4.24
CA ARG A 266 8.39 13.14 -5.35
C ARG A 266 9.16 14.44 -5.14
N LEU A 267 10.30 14.53 -5.81
CA LEU A 267 11.12 15.73 -5.85
C LEU A 267 11.12 16.32 -7.25
N THR A 268 11.02 17.64 -7.35
CA THR A 268 11.21 18.38 -8.60
C THR A 268 12.50 19.18 -8.48
N CYS A 269 13.28 19.18 -9.56
CA CYS A 269 14.48 19.99 -9.67
C CYS A 269 14.22 21.21 -10.55
N PHE A 270 14.56 22.39 -10.06
CA PHE A 270 14.50 23.66 -10.76
C PHE A 270 15.92 24.20 -10.92
N ALA A 271 16.20 24.87 -12.04
CA ALA A 271 17.48 25.52 -12.28
C ALA A 271 17.31 26.80 -13.09
N GLY A 272 18.31 27.68 -13.01
CA GLY A 272 18.48 28.84 -13.87
C GLY A 272 19.18 28.49 -15.18
N GLY A 273 20.10 29.35 -15.63
CA GLY A 273 20.75 29.22 -16.94
C GLY A 273 21.72 28.05 -17.07
N SER A 274 22.34 27.60 -15.97
CA SER A 274 23.18 26.40 -15.93
C SER A 274 22.58 25.38 -14.96
N THR A 275 22.22 24.20 -15.47
CA THR A 275 21.46 23.22 -14.68
C THR A 275 22.32 22.05 -14.21
N ARG A 276 22.18 21.72 -12.93
CA ARG A 276 22.61 20.43 -12.37
C ARG A 276 21.47 19.42 -12.31
N CYS A 277 20.23 19.83 -12.57
CA CYS A 277 19.12 18.90 -12.71
C CYS A 277 19.45 17.87 -13.80
N GLY A 278 19.03 16.62 -13.58
CA GLY A 278 19.36 15.48 -14.43
C GLY A 278 20.77 14.91 -14.24
N HIS A 279 21.59 15.47 -13.35
CA HIS A 279 22.93 14.98 -13.06
C HIS A 279 23.02 14.47 -11.61
N SER A 280 23.95 13.55 -11.35
CA SER A 280 24.22 13.03 -9.99
C SER A 280 22.98 12.47 -9.27
N GLY A 281 22.04 11.89 -10.01
CA GLY A 281 20.78 11.36 -9.48
C GLY A 281 19.69 12.41 -9.25
N LEU A 282 19.95 13.70 -9.50
CA LEU A 282 18.93 14.73 -9.42
C LEU A 282 17.86 14.55 -10.52
N PRO A 283 16.58 14.85 -10.23
CA PRO A 283 15.53 14.86 -11.24
C PRO A 283 15.88 15.81 -12.39
N ARG A 284 15.36 15.54 -13.59
CA ARG A 284 15.48 16.48 -14.71
C ARG A 284 14.73 17.78 -14.39
N THR A 285 15.11 18.86 -15.06
CA THR A 285 14.48 20.17 -14.83
C THR A 285 12.98 20.08 -15.07
N ASP A 286 12.19 20.55 -14.11
CA ASP A 286 10.72 20.59 -14.13
C ASP A 286 10.04 19.21 -14.30
N GLU A 287 10.79 18.11 -14.16
CA GLU A 287 10.26 16.75 -14.16
C GLU A 287 10.31 16.17 -12.74
N PRO A 288 9.18 15.63 -12.23
CA PRO A 288 9.18 15.02 -10.91
C PRO A 288 9.97 13.70 -10.93
N SER A 289 10.64 13.41 -9.81
CA SER A 289 11.38 12.17 -9.60
C SER A 289 10.47 10.94 -9.59
N GLY A 290 11.10 9.76 -9.54
CA GLY A 290 10.42 8.56 -9.04
C GLY A 290 9.90 8.77 -7.61
N ARG A 291 8.93 7.94 -7.20
CA ARG A 291 8.34 8.04 -5.86
C ARG A 291 9.37 7.67 -4.79
N VAL A 292 9.46 8.48 -3.74
CA VAL A 292 10.42 8.34 -2.64
C VAL A 292 9.76 8.65 -1.30
N ALA A 293 10.31 8.08 -0.23
CA ALA A 293 10.00 8.45 1.14
C ALA A 293 11.27 8.91 1.86
N PHE A 294 11.22 10.06 2.53
CA PHE A 294 12.35 10.53 3.33
C PHE A 294 12.54 9.68 4.59
N THR A 295 13.77 9.24 4.83
CA THR A 295 14.15 8.58 6.08
C THR A 295 14.97 9.50 6.97
N SER A 296 15.90 10.27 6.38
CA SER A 296 16.66 11.27 7.11
C SER A 296 17.03 12.43 6.19
N VAL A 297 17.24 13.60 6.79
CA VAL A 297 17.77 14.77 6.09
C VAL A 297 18.89 15.38 6.91
N TYR A 298 19.94 15.80 6.21
CA TYR A 298 21.03 16.58 6.75
C TYR A 298 21.12 17.89 5.98
N PHE A 299 20.98 19.00 6.68
CA PHE A 299 21.16 20.34 6.16
C PHE A 299 22.46 20.92 6.70
N GLY A 300 23.34 21.32 5.79
CA GLY A 300 24.65 21.89 6.12
C GLY A 300 25.01 23.06 5.21
N PRO A 301 24.24 24.17 5.21
CA PRO A 301 24.46 25.28 4.27
C PRO A 301 25.85 25.92 4.41
N ARG A 302 26.44 25.86 5.62
CA ARG A 302 27.78 26.36 5.96
C ARG A 302 28.72 25.29 6.56
N ALA A 303 28.45 24.02 6.31
CA ALA A 303 29.31 22.92 6.79
C ALA A 303 30.65 22.89 6.03
N VAL A 304 31.56 23.80 6.38
CA VAL A 304 32.86 23.99 5.71
C VAL A 304 33.74 22.74 5.84
N ASP A 305 33.64 22.03 6.95
CA ASP A 305 34.29 20.73 7.19
C ASP A 305 33.83 19.65 6.19
N ARG A 306 32.61 19.79 5.64
CA ARG A 306 32.05 18.95 4.57
C ARG A 306 32.16 19.58 3.19
N GLY A 307 32.95 20.64 3.05
CA GLY A 307 33.25 21.29 1.78
C GLY A 307 32.24 22.34 1.33
N ALA A 308 31.33 22.79 2.20
CA ALA A 308 30.42 23.89 1.87
C ALA A 308 31.20 25.13 1.41
N THR A 309 30.78 25.71 0.28
CA THR A 309 31.39 26.94 -0.25
C THR A 309 30.29 27.89 -0.70
N ALA A 310 30.54 29.20 -0.53
CA ALA A 310 29.66 30.26 -1.00
C ALA A 310 30.25 30.98 -2.21
N HIS A 311 29.38 31.38 -3.15
CA HIS A 311 29.76 32.25 -4.25
C HIS A 311 30.04 33.67 -3.73
N GLN A 312 31.25 34.19 -3.88
CA GLN A 312 31.60 35.55 -3.43
C GLN A 312 31.22 35.82 -1.95
N SER A 313 31.37 34.81 -1.09
CA SER A 313 30.98 34.86 0.33
C SER A 313 29.48 35.08 0.60
N GLN A 314 28.61 34.86 -0.40
CA GLN A 314 27.15 34.99 -0.30
C GLN A 314 26.51 33.67 0.15
N TRP A 315 26.54 33.40 1.45
CA TRP A 315 26.01 32.15 2.03
C TRP A 315 24.50 31.96 1.84
N GLN A 316 23.74 33.04 1.70
CA GLN A 316 22.29 33.00 1.46
C GLN A 316 21.89 32.28 0.16
N ARG A 317 22.87 31.95 -0.69
CA ARG A 317 22.72 31.11 -1.89
C ARG A 317 22.65 29.61 -1.59
N ASN A 318 23.17 29.19 -0.43
CA ASN A 318 22.99 27.86 0.14
C ASN A 318 21.92 27.95 1.22
N ARG A 319 20.68 27.55 0.89
CA ARG A 319 19.57 27.63 1.84
C ARG A 319 18.69 26.41 1.77
N TYR A 320 17.94 26.17 2.84
CA TYR A 320 16.96 25.11 2.90
C TYR A 320 15.70 25.55 3.65
N THR A 321 14.61 24.88 3.34
CA THR A 321 13.35 24.95 4.06
C THR A 321 12.95 23.53 4.42
N TRP A 322 12.65 23.34 5.70
CA TRP A 322 11.98 22.16 6.23
C TRP A 322 11.01 22.66 7.30
N SER A 323 9.75 22.85 6.89
CA SER A 323 8.71 23.39 7.76
C SER A 323 7.44 22.56 7.68
N GLY A 324 6.88 22.17 8.82
CA GLY A 324 5.67 21.36 8.88
C GLY A 324 5.45 20.72 10.24
N SER A 325 4.33 20.04 10.40
CA SER A 325 3.95 19.42 11.67
C SER A 325 4.07 17.90 11.69
N PHE A 326 4.02 17.25 10.51
CA PHE A 326 4.17 15.81 10.38
C PHE A 326 4.63 15.38 9.00
N TYR A 327 5.33 14.24 8.96
CA TYR A 327 5.68 13.49 7.77
C TYR A 327 5.50 12.00 8.08
N TYR A 328 4.58 11.35 7.37
CA TYR A 328 4.29 9.94 7.54
C TYR A 328 4.42 9.14 6.25
N LEU A 329 5.00 7.96 6.36
CA LEU A 329 4.88 6.90 5.36
C LEU A 329 3.78 5.93 5.82
N LEU A 330 2.73 5.83 5.03
CA LEU A 330 1.62 4.90 5.20
C LEU A 330 1.89 3.65 4.36
N ALA A 331 1.86 2.48 5.00
CA ALA A 331 2.14 1.20 4.35
C ALA A 331 0.99 0.21 4.54
N LYS A 332 0.62 -0.50 3.47
CA LYS A 332 -0.45 -1.50 3.43
C LYS A 332 -0.03 -2.73 2.63
#